data_AF-A0A3D1DPH3-F1
#
_entry.id   AF-A0A3D1DPH3-F1
#
_cell.length_a   1.000
_cell.length_b   1.000
_cell.length_c   1.000
_cell.angle_alpha   90.00
_cell.angle_beta   90.00
_cell.angle_gamma   90.00
#
_symmetry.space_group_name_H-M   'P 1'
#
loop_
_entity.id
_entity.type
_entity.pdbx_description
1 polymer ?
#
loop_
_entity_poly.entity_id
_entity_poly.type
_entity_poly.pdbx_seq_one_letter_code
_entity_poly.pdbx_strand_id
1 'polypeptide(L)'
;MIGVRCGEGLEVAWRVPVAGYPVAVAAAADGRRAVVASLWSRQLTLVDWSADGVARRVRTLDLPFAPGRLIELPDGRWLVAAMFGGRLALCDPRLRQRPLLRNLLGHNIGRMTVTADRRHVLIPHQLLDAKAETTRGGVHWGGVMLNVIRTIPIAAIASGSDQLESRLGLDYVGIPDRAAGDPVAIALADDNLRVVLLAGVHELVTSTDGIQYYGRQAVGLGPSAMALDEGRTRAWVAGQFSDSVSLVRLAPLEVLAEVRLGPPAKPTAVDRGEQLFNDSRLSSDGWISCRSCHTRGHTNEGLSDTLGDGGFGAPKKVLSLLGSGQTGPWAWNGQVKSLADQVSKSVKLTMRGGEIRSRQASDIAAYLVSLPVAPSLARARGGSDRSAVTRGEVVFRRAGCVECHAPPLYTSPRTFDVGFQDELGRRQFNPPSLRGVSQRDRLFHDNRAGSLGEVIERFGHGLDKPLDAGDRGDLLRFLESL
;
A
#
# COMPACT_ATOMS: atom_id res chain seq x y z
N MET A 1 1.59 1.21 -21.97
CA MET A 1 1.04 2.58 -21.99
C MET A 1 0.29 2.79 -23.29
N ILE A 2 -0.88 3.41 -23.20
CA ILE A 2 -1.71 3.74 -24.37
C ILE A 2 -1.81 5.25 -24.41
N GLY A 3 -1.46 5.85 -25.55
CA GLY A 3 -1.77 7.25 -25.84
C GLY A 3 -3.13 7.32 -26.52
N VAL A 4 -3.99 8.21 -26.03
CA VAL A 4 -5.32 8.45 -26.59
C VAL A 4 -5.42 9.87 -27.12
N ARG A 5 -6.03 10.04 -28.30
CA ARG A 5 -6.42 11.33 -28.84
C ARG A 5 -7.87 11.58 -28.44
N CYS A 6 -8.13 12.72 -27.81
CA CYS A 6 -9.47 13.13 -27.40
C CYS A 6 -10.02 14.10 -28.45
N GLY A 7 -11.03 13.65 -29.21
CA GLY A 7 -11.84 14.48 -30.12
C GLY A 7 -13.32 14.33 -29.76
N GLU A 8 -14.19 14.07 -30.74
CA GLU A 8 -15.58 13.64 -30.46
C GLU A 8 -15.66 12.25 -29.78
N GLY A 9 -14.57 11.48 -29.83
CA GLY A 9 -14.39 10.22 -29.12
C GLY A 9 -12.95 10.02 -28.64
N LEU A 10 -12.69 8.86 -28.03
CA LEU A 10 -11.36 8.43 -27.62
C LEU A 10 -10.77 7.48 -28.67
N GLU A 11 -9.73 7.93 -29.36
CA GLU A 11 -9.01 7.11 -30.34
C GLU A 11 -7.62 6.73 -29.82
N VAL A 12 -7.22 5.48 -30.01
CA VAL A 12 -5.87 5.05 -29.63
C VAL A 12 -4.86 5.58 -30.65
N ALA A 13 -4.02 6.53 -30.24
CA ALA A 13 -2.97 7.10 -31.06
C ALA A 13 -1.76 6.15 -31.16
N TRP A 14 -1.37 5.52 -30.05
CA TRP A 14 -0.22 4.62 -30.01
C TRP A 14 -0.26 3.69 -28.78
N ARG A 15 0.53 2.61 -28.86
CA ARG A 15 0.74 1.65 -27.77
C ARG A 15 2.23 1.41 -27.59
N VAL A 16 2.70 1.53 -26.34
CA VAL A 16 4.10 1.25 -25.97
C VAL A 16 4.15 0.24 -24.83
N PRO A 17 4.89 -0.87 -24.97
CA PRO A 17 5.11 -1.81 -23.87
C PRO A 17 5.82 -1.15 -22.68
N VAL A 18 5.38 -1.49 -21.47
CA VAL A 18 5.98 -1.05 -20.19
C VAL A 18 6.25 -2.27 -19.32
N ALA A 19 7.02 -2.10 -18.24
CA ALA A 19 7.24 -3.17 -17.27
C ALA A 19 5.91 -3.72 -16.72
N GLY A 20 5.87 -5.03 -16.46
CA GLY A 20 4.65 -5.72 -16.03
C GLY A 20 4.10 -5.17 -14.70
N TYR A 21 2.78 -5.24 -14.54
CA TYR A 21 2.01 -4.71 -13.40
C TYR A 21 2.00 -3.17 -13.26
N PRO A 22 1.66 -2.40 -14.31
CA PRO A 22 1.56 -0.93 -14.23
C PRO A 22 0.45 -0.52 -13.26
N VAL A 23 0.73 0.47 -12.40
CA VAL A 23 -0.22 0.94 -11.37
C VAL A 23 -0.38 2.46 -11.31
N ALA A 24 0.57 3.21 -11.85
CA ALA A 24 0.46 4.66 -11.94
C ALA A 24 1.26 5.20 -13.14
N VAL A 25 0.84 6.36 -13.62
CA VAL A 25 1.52 7.14 -14.65
C VAL A 25 1.54 8.59 -14.23
N ALA A 26 2.66 9.28 -14.46
CA ALA A 26 2.77 10.72 -14.35
C ALA A 26 3.36 11.29 -15.65
N ALA A 27 2.69 12.29 -16.22
CA ALA A 27 3.19 13.03 -17.35
C ALA A 27 4.17 14.11 -16.88
N ALA A 28 5.17 14.38 -17.71
CA ALA A 28 6.07 15.51 -17.53
C ALA A 28 5.37 16.80 -17.97
N ALA A 29 5.79 17.93 -17.40
CA ALA A 29 5.29 19.26 -17.69
C ALA A 29 5.52 19.69 -19.15
N ASP A 30 6.47 19.05 -19.84
CA ASP A 30 6.71 19.29 -21.27
C ASP A 30 5.67 18.67 -22.20
N GLY A 31 4.75 17.84 -21.66
CA GLY A 31 3.69 17.18 -22.44
C GLY A 31 4.19 16.18 -23.48
N ARG A 32 5.46 15.74 -23.39
CA ARG A 32 6.12 14.83 -24.34
C ARG A 32 6.73 13.60 -23.70
N ARG A 33 6.68 13.50 -22.37
CA ARG A 33 7.25 12.38 -21.61
C ARG A 33 6.33 11.96 -20.48
N ALA A 34 6.43 10.69 -20.09
CA ALA A 34 5.76 10.16 -18.92
C ALA A 34 6.58 9.05 -18.28
N VAL A 35 6.43 8.90 -16.97
CA VAL A 35 6.96 7.76 -16.22
C VAL A 35 5.79 6.88 -15.79
N VAL A 36 5.92 5.58 -16.02
CA VAL A 36 4.99 4.54 -15.57
C VAL A 36 5.62 3.77 -14.42
N ALA A 37 4.93 3.72 -13.28
CA ALA A 37 5.30 2.89 -12.14
C ALA A 37 4.67 1.50 -12.28
N SER A 38 5.49 0.47 -12.14
CA SER A 38 5.09 -0.92 -12.22
C SER A 38 5.37 -1.65 -10.90
N LEU A 39 4.29 -2.13 -10.27
CA LEU A 39 4.23 -2.52 -8.86
C LEU A 39 5.15 -3.70 -8.54
N TRP A 40 4.79 -4.89 -9.03
CA TRP A 40 5.46 -6.13 -8.62
C TRP A 40 6.81 -6.36 -9.29
N SER A 41 7.02 -5.76 -10.47
CA SER A 41 8.34 -5.75 -11.12
C SER A 41 9.32 -4.79 -10.42
N ARG A 42 8.81 -3.90 -9.55
CA ARG A 42 9.56 -2.86 -8.86
C ARG A 42 10.34 -2.01 -9.86
N GLN A 43 9.65 -1.52 -10.88
CA GLN A 43 10.27 -0.84 -12.03
C GLN A 43 9.55 0.46 -12.39
N LEU A 44 10.32 1.44 -12.83
CA LEU A 44 9.84 2.63 -13.53
C LEU A 44 10.13 2.48 -15.02
N THR A 45 9.20 2.87 -15.88
CA THR A 45 9.40 2.94 -17.33
C THR A 45 9.22 4.38 -17.82
N LEU A 46 10.27 4.96 -18.40
CA LEU A 46 10.21 6.25 -19.08
C LEU A 46 9.77 6.05 -20.54
N VAL A 47 8.75 6.81 -20.95
CA VAL A 47 8.22 6.85 -22.31
C VAL A 47 8.30 8.28 -22.82
N ASP A 48 8.87 8.45 -24.01
CA ASP A 48 8.89 9.74 -24.74
C ASP A 48 7.97 9.60 -25.96
N TRP A 49 7.31 10.69 -26.36
CA TRP A 49 6.59 10.78 -27.63
C TRP A 49 6.81 12.12 -28.33
N SER A 50 6.68 12.10 -29.65
CA SER A 50 6.71 13.29 -30.50
C SER A 50 5.30 13.73 -30.91
N ALA A 51 5.20 14.95 -31.44
CA ALA A 51 3.92 15.55 -31.86
C ALA A 51 3.25 14.78 -33.01
N ASP A 52 4.02 14.04 -33.80
CA ASP A 52 3.55 13.13 -34.86
C ASP A 52 2.96 11.81 -34.32
N GLY A 53 2.96 11.61 -33.00
CA GLY A 53 2.35 10.43 -32.37
C GLY A 53 3.27 9.21 -32.28
N VAL A 54 4.56 9.34 -32.58
CA VAL A 54 5.52 8.24 -32.36
C VAL A 54 5.93 8.22 -30.89
N ALA A 55 5.57 7.15 -30.17
CA ALA A 55 5.95 6.93 -28.79
C ALA A 55 6.95 5.77 -28.66
N ARG A 56 7.93 5.91 -27.77
CA ARG A 56 8.94 4.87 -27.53
C ARG A 56 9.25 4.71 -26.05
N ARG A 57 9.49 3.46 -25.65
CA ARG A 57 10.10 3.15 -24.35
C ARG A 57 11.56 3.60 -24.39
N VAL A 58 11.92 4.53 -23.52
CA VAL A 58 13.28 5.09 -23.47
C VAL A 58 14.14 4.35 -22.47
N ARG A 59 13.60 4.04 -21.29
CA ARG A 59 14.37 3.44 -20.20
C ARG A 59 13.47 2.69 -19.22
N THR A 60 14.06 1.68 -18.59
CA THR A 60 13.50 1.04 -17.40
C THR A 60 14.52 1.18 -16.26
N LEU A 61 14.04 1.55 -15.07
CA LEU A 61 14.85 1.69 -13.86
C LEU A 61 14.27 0.79 -12.77
N ASP A 62 15.11 -0.06 -12.18
CA ASP A 62 14.76 -0.89 -11.05
C ASP A 62 14.74 -0.08 -9.75
N LEU A 63 13.77 -0.35 -8.90
CA LEU A 63 13.66 0.18 -7.55
C LEU A 63 13.79 -0.93 -6.51
N PRO A 64 14.28 -0.63 -5.30
CA PRO A 64 14.34 -1.57 -4.18
C PRO A 64 12.99 -1.75 -3.47
N PHE A 65 11.91 -1.19 -4.04
CA PHE A 65 10.56 -1.22 -3.49
C PHE A 65 9.52 -1.22 -4.59
N ALA A 66 8.30 -1.64 -4.28
CA ALA A 66 7.17 -1.59 -5.20
C ALA A 66 6.65 -0.14 -5.35
N PRO A 67 6.82 0.54 -6.51
CA PRO A 67 6.41 1.93 -6.67
C PRO A 67 4.89 2.05 -6.78
N GLY A 68 4.32 3.13 -6.24
CA GLY A 68 2.87 3.33 -6.18
C GLY A 68 2.40 4.70 -6.68
N ARG A 69 2.95 5.79 -6.15
CA ARG A 69 2.57 7.18 -6.50
C ARG A 69 3.78 7.92 -6.99
N LEU A 70 3.62 8.78 -7.98
CA LEU A 70 4.71 9.55 -8.54
C LEU A 70 4.23 10.90 -9.09
N ILE A 71 5.09 11.90 -8.97
CA ILE A 71 4.89 13.25 -9.51
C ILE A 71 6.20 13.78 -10.07
N GLU A 72 6.13 14.67 -11.05
CA GLU A 72 7.28 15.49 -11.44
C GLU A 72 7.42 16.67 -10.47
N LEU A 73 8.64 16.93 -10.01
CA LEU A 73 8.97 18.08 -9.20
C LEU A 73 9.32 19.28 -10.09
N PRO A 74 9.32 20.52 -9.55
CA PRO A 74 9.62 21.73 -10.30
C PRO A 74 10.99 21.77 -10.99
N ASP A 75 11.95 20.99 -10.50
CA ASP A 75 13.28 20.83 -11.09
C ASP A 75 13.37 19.70 -12.14
N GLY A 76 12.23 19.10 -12.51
CA GLY A 76 12.11 18.01 -13.47
C GLY A 76 12.43 16.62 -12.92
N ARG A 77 12.85 16.50 -11.66
CA ARG A 77 13.07 15.18 -11.03
C ARG A 77 11.74 14.50 -10.74
N TRP A 78 11.76 13.17 -10.69
CA TRP A 78 10.59 12.38 -10.33
C TRP A 78 10.64 12.01 -8.86
N LEU A 79 9.64 12.44 -8.09
CA LEU A 79 9.41 11.93 -6.75
C LEU A 79 8.49 10.72 -6.83
N VAL A 80 8.97 9.57 -6.37
CA VAL A 80 8.25 8.30 -6.39
C VAL A 80 8.09 7.79 -4.97
N ALA A 81 6.85 7.53 -4.55
CA ALA A 81 6.52 6.91 -3.29
C ALA A 81 6.26 5.41 -3.48
N ALA A 82 6.69 4.61 -2.50
CA ALA A 82 6.33 3.20 -2.40
C ALA A 82 4.81 3.04 -2.27
N MET A 83 4.27 1.94 -2.81
CA MET A 83 2.84 1.65 -2.74
C MET A 83 2.37 1.33 -1.31
N PHE A 84 3.24 0.71 -0.50
CA PHE A 84 2.86 0.11 0.77
C PHE A 84 3.40 0.91 1.98
N GLY A 85 4.71 0.84 2.23
CA GLY A 85 5.37 1.54 3.35
C GLY A 85 5.88 2.95 3.02
N GLY A 86 6.62 3.54 3.95
CA GLY A 86 7.15 4.91 3.87
C GLY A 86 8.51 5.04 3.20
N ARG A 87 8.67 4.56 1.96
CA ARG A 87 9.90 4.81 1.18
C ARG A 87 9.62 5.75 0.01
N LEU A 88 10.56 6.65 -0.24
CA LEU A 88 10.56 7.54 -1.40
C LEU A 88 11.83 7.31 -2.23
N ALA A 89 11.74 7.56 -3.54
CA ALA A 89 12.85 7.62 -4.46
C ALA A 89 12.77 8.93 -5.24
N LEU A 90 13.88 9.66 -5.28
CA LEU A 90 14.05 10.83 -6.13
C LEU A 90 14.91 10.45 -7.32
N CYS A 91 14.32 10.46 -8.51
CA CYS A 91 14.97 10.02 -9.74
C CYS A 91 15.25 11.22 -10.66
N ASP A 92 16.35 11.18 -11.40
CA ASP A 92 16.64 12.20 -12.40
C ASP A 92 15.59 12.18 -13.54
N PRO A 93 15.40 13.28 -14.28
CA PRO A 93 14.35 13.41 -15.29
C PRO A 93 14.37 12.32 -16.38
N ARG A 94 15.54 11.68 -16.60
CA ARG A 94 15.77 10.67 -17.63
C ARG A 94 15.95 9.26 -17.08
N LEU A 95 15.78 9.05 -15.77
CA LEU A 95 15.98 7.79 -15.06
C LEU A 95 17.35 7.14 -15.33
N ARG A 96 18.39 7.95 -15.58
CA ARG A 96 19.74 7.46 -15.93
C ARG A 96 20.59 7.16 -14.70
N GLN A 97 20.35 7.90 -13.62
CA GLN A 97 21.13 7.81 -12.40
C GLN A 97 20.49 6.86 -11.41
N ARG A 98 21.28 6.40 -10.44
CA ARG A 98 20.73 5.68 -9.29
C ARG A 98 19.81 6.62 -8.51
N PRO A 99 18.61 6.17 -8.13
CA PRO A 99 17.67 7.01 -7.39
C PRO A 99 18.22 7.34 -6.00
N LEU A 100 17.95 8.55 -5.52
CA LEU A 100 18.19 8.92 -4.13
C LEU A 100 17.03 8.39 -3.28
N LEU A 101 17.32 7.43 -2.41
CA LEU A 101 16.32 6.79 -1.55
C LEU A 101 16.13 7.58 -0.26
N ARG A 102 14.88 7.69 0.20
CA ARG A 102 14.52 8.30 1.47
C ARG A 102 13.53 7.45 2.24
N ASN A 103 13.58 7.55 3.56
CA ASN A 103 12.51 7.06 4.42
C ASN A 103 11.60 8.23 4.77
N LEU A 104 10.31 7.94 4.86
CA LEU A 104 9.27 8.81 5.35
C LEU A 104 8.63 8.10 6.53
N LEU A 105 8.47 8.79 7.66
CA LEU A 105 7.63 8.27 8.74
C LEU A 105 6.18 8.24 8.24
N GLY A 106 5.71 7.05 7.88
CA GLY A 106 4.35 6.80 7.41
C GLY A 106 4.24 5.62 6.46
N HIS A 107 3.03 5.40 5.96
CA HIS A 107 2.69 4.37 4.96
C HIS A 107 1.41 4.81 4.24
N ASN A 108 0.94 4.02 3.27
CA ASN A 108 -0.26 4.34 2.49
C ASN A 108 -0.21 5.72 1.84
N ILE A 109 0.93 6.05 1.22
CA ILE A 109 1.13 7.35 0.58
C ILE A 109 0.17 7.49 -0.62
N GLY A 110 -0.70 8.50 -0.55
CA GLY A 110 -1.67 8.84 -1.58
C GLY A 110 -1.08 9.69 -2.71
N ARG A 111 -1.95 10.13 -3.63
CA ARG A 111 -1.57 11.03 -4.72
C ARG A 111 -1.15 12.37 -4.13
N MET A 112 0.12 12.71 -4.34
CA MET A 112 0.78 13.93 -3.86
C MET A 112 0.50 15.10 -4.81
N THR A 113 0.68 16.32 -4.33
CA THR A 113 0.71 17.52 -5.16
C THR A 113 1.83 18.47 -4.74
N VAL A 114 2.25 19.36 -5.63
CA VAL A 114 3.21 20.43 -5.33
C VAL A 114 2.45 21.68 -4.91
N THR A 115 2.97 22.42 -3.94
CA THR A 115 2.40 23.71 -3.49
C THR A 115 2.49 24.79 -4.58
N ALA A 116 1.63 25.81 -4.49
CA ALA A 116 1.59 26.90 -5.48
C ALA A 116 2.95 27.63 -5.62
N ASP A 117 3.68 27.79 -4.50
CA ASP A 117 5.03 28.38 -4.47
C ASP A 117 6.12 27.48 -5.11
N ARG A 118 5.78 26.25 -5.49
CA ARG A 118 6.69 25.24 -6.07
C ARG A 118 7.86 24.86 -5.16
N ARG A 119 7.73 25.03 -3.84
CA ARG A 119 8.80 24.71 -2.88
C ARG A 119 8.53 23.48 -2.03
N HIS A 120 7.27 23.07 -1.90
CA HIS A 120 6.86 21.97 -1.04
C HIS A 120 6.04 20.92 -1.79
N VAL A 121 6.02 19.72 -1.24
CA VAL A 121 5.13 18.64 -1.64
C VAL A 121 4.14 18.40 -0.50
N LEU A 122 2.85 18.30 -0.84
CA LEU A 122 1.81 17.84 0.06
C LEU A 122 1.60 16.34 -0.15
N ILE A 123 1.74 15.58 0.94
CA ILE A 123 1.73 14.11 0.93
C ILE A 123 0.60 13.62 1.84
N PRO A 124 -0.54 13.14 1.30
CA PRO A 124 -1.54 12.44 2.08
C PRO A 124 -1.00 11.06 2.43
N HIS A 125 -0.99 10.70 3.71
CA HIS A 125 -0.53 9.38 4.15
C HIS A 125 -1.09 9.04 5.54
N GLN A 126 -0.69 7.89 6.05
CA GLN A 126 -1.07 7.42 7.38
C GLN A 126 0.15 7.19 8.26
N LEU A 127 -0.04 7.28 9.58
CA LEU A 127 0.94 6.91 10.60
C LEU A 127 0.34 5.80 11.45
N LEU A 128 1.03 4.67 11.51
CA LEU A 128 0.69 3.56 12.40
C LEU A 128 1.61 3.64 13.62
N ASP A 129 1.03 3.66 14.81
CA ASP A 129 1.79 3.58 16.06
C ASP A 129 1.84 2.13 16.55
N ALA A 130 3.03 1.54 16.46
CA ALA A 130 3.26 0.17 16.89
C ALA A 130 3.08 -0.03 18.41
N LYS A 131 3.20 1.04 19.21
CA LYS A 131 3.13 0.98 20.67
C LYS A 131 1.76 1.35 21.22
N ALA A 132 0.87 1.87 20.37
CA ALA A 132 -0.47 2.21 20.79
C ALA A 132 -1.29 0.93 21.01
N GLU A 133 -1.89 0.83 22.19
CA GLU A 133 -2.88 -0.20 22.44
C GLU A 133 -4.15 0.10 21.65
N THR A 134 -4.70 -0.90 20.97
CA THR A 134 -6.01 -0.77 20.31
C THR A 134 -7.14 -0.76 21.33
N THR A 135 -7.11 0.06 22.39
CA THR A 135 -8.29 0.27 23.26
C THR A 135 -9.34 1.12 22.56
N ARG A 136 -10.59 1.15 23.07
CA ARG A 136 -11.62 2.05 22.53
C ARG A 136 -11.15 3.51 22.55
N GLY A 137 -10.56 3.96 23.66
CA GLY A 137 -9.96 5.30 23.76
C GLY A 137 -8.80 5.49 22.78
N GLY A 138 -7.90 4.51 22.69
CA GLY A 138 -6.77 4.56 21.76
C GLY A 138 -7.18 4.73 20.30
N VAL A 139 -8.21 4.02 19.84
CA VAL A 139 -8.75 4.19 18.48
C VAL A 139 -9.51 5.50 18.33
N HIS A 140 -10.39 5.84 19.29
CA HIS A 140 -11.21 7.05 19.26
C HIS A 140 -10.40 8.35 19.10
N TRP A 141 -9.24 8.43 19.77
CA TRP A 141 -8.32 9.57 19.69
C TRP A 141 -7.30 9.47 18.55
N GLY A 142 -7.44 8.51 17.63
CA GLY A 142 -6.50 8.29 16.53
C GLY A 142 -5.11 7.80 16.98
N GLY A 143 -4.96 7.29 18.20
CA GLY A 143 -3.68 6.86 18.76
C GLY A 143 -3.04 5.68 18.01
N VAL A 144 -3.86 4.76 17.49
CA VAL A 144 -3.38 3.60 16.70
C VAL A 144 -3.00 4.01 15.28
N MET A 145 -3.84 4.82 14.65
CA MET A 145 -3.69 5.23 13.26
C MET A 145 -4.08 6.69 13.12
N LEU A 146 -3.14 7.49 12.62
CA LEU A 146 -3.39 8.88 12.26
C LEU A 146 -3.47 9.00 10.75
N ASN A 147 -4.44 9.77 10.29
CA ASN A 147 -4.59 10.17 8.89
C ASN A 147 -4.06 11.60 8.77
N VAL A 148 -3.11 11.84 7.88
CA VAL A 148 -2.39 13.12 7.83
C VAL A 148 -2.15 13.60 6.40
N ILE A 149 -2.06 14.92 6.25
CA ILE A 149 -1.37 15.56 5.12
C ILE A 149 -0.04 16.08 5.63
N ARG A 150 1.05 15.73 4.97
CA ARG A 150 2.38 16.24 5.32
C ARG A 150 2.84 17.26 4.30
N THR A 151 3.31 18.41 4.78
CA THR A 151 3.98 19.43 3.96
C THR A 151 5.49 19.26 4.11
N ILE A 152 6.20 18.94 3.03
CA ILE A 152 7.67 18.75 3.07
C ILE A 152 8.35 19.66 2.04
N PRO A 153 9.39 20.41 2.42
CA PRO A 153 10.23 21.13 1.47
C PRO A 153 10.90 20.17 0.47
N ILE A 154 10.88 20.51 -0.81
CA ILE A 154 11.54 19.74 -1.86
C ILE A 154 13.05 19.65 -1.60
N ALA A 155 13.64 20.72 -1.07
CA ALA A 155 15.04 20.75 -0.65
C ALA A 155 15.33 19.74 0.47
N ALA A 156 14.41 19.55 1.42
CA ALA A 156 14.56 18.58 2.51
C ALA A 156 14.49 17.12 2.01
N ILE A 157 13.61 16.85 1.04
CA ILE A 157 13.59 15.56 0.33
C ILE A 157 14.93 15.34 -0.39
N ALA A 158 15.43 16.35 -1.09
CA ALA A 158 16.68 16.26 -1.84
C ALA A 158 17.90 16.06 -0.92
N SER A 159 17.99 16.74 0.22
CA SER A 159 19.11 16.61 1.16
C SER A 159 19.02 15.37 2.06
N GLY A 160 17.83 14.77 2.21
CA GLY A 160 17.61 13.67 3.15
C GLY A 160 17.54 14.13 4.59
N SER A 161 16.89 15.27 4.82
CA SER A 161 16.66 15.80 6.17
C SER A 161 15.82 14.85 7.03
N ASP A 162 16.13 14.87 8.33
CA ASP A 162 15.37 14.30 9.43
C ASP A 162 13.88 14.71 9.48
N GLN A 163 13.49 15.81 8.83
CA GLN A 163 12.09 16.22 8.70
C GLN A 163 11.20 15.13 8.08
N LEU A 164 11.76 14.27 7.23
CA LEU A 164 11.03 13.16 6.62
C LEU A 164 10.58 12.11 7.66
N GLU A 165 11.31 12.01 8.77
CA GLU A 165 11.07 11.04 9.84
C GLU A 165 10.44 11.68 11.08
N SER A 166 10.26 13.01 11.08
CA SER A 166 9.66 13.74 12.19
C SER A 166 8.14 13.87 12.06
N ARG A 167 7.48 14.40 13.10
CA ARG A 167 6.06 14.81 13.06
C ARG A 167 5.87 16.30 12.70
N LEU A 168 6.95 17.01 12.36
CA LEU A 168 6.86 18.41 11.93
C LEU A 168 6.20 18.50 10.55
N GLY A 169 5.38 19.54 10.36
CA GLY A 169 4.66 19.78 9.10
C GLY A 169 3.51 18.79 8.84
N LEU A 170 3.00 18.13 9.88
CA LEU A 170 1.83 17.27 9.81
C LEU A 170 0.55 18.03 10.11
N ASP A 171 -0.36 17.97 9.16
CA ASP A 171 -1.74 18.37 9.30
C ASP A 171 -2.58 17.12 9.57
N TYR A 172 -3.18 17.04 10.76
CA TYR A 172 -4.02 15.92 11.15
C TYR A 172 -5.37 16.04 10.46
N VAL A 173 -5.79 14.98 9.77
CA VAL A 173 -7.07 14.93 9.07
C VAL A 173 -8.06 14.13 9.90
N GLY A 174 -9.19 14.75 10.19
CA GLY A 174 -10.24 14.17 11.03
C GLY A 174 -10.06 14.49 12.52
N ILE A 175 -11.16 14.36 13.24
CA ILE A 175 -11.25 14.55 14.69
C ILE A 175 -12.02 13.36 15.29
N PRO A 176 -11.98 13.13 16.61
CA PRO A 176 -12.88 12.18 17.25
C PRO A 176 -14.34 12.38 16.81
N ASP A 177 -15.08 11.28 16.69
CA ASP A 177 -16.45 11.20 16.14
C ASP A 177 -16.61 11.58 14.65
N ARG A 178 -15.59 12.16 14.03
CA ARG A 178 -15.59 12.57 12.62
C ARG A 178 -14.22 12.33 11.97
N ALA A 179 -13.73 11.10 12.09
CA ALA A 179 -12.41 10.74 11.59
C ALA A 179 -12.35 10.71 10.06
N ALA A 180 -11.14 10.62 9.53
CA ALA A 180 -10.84 10.76 8.11
C ALA A 180 -10.01 9.60 7.57
N GLY A 181 -10.52 8.38 7.74
CA GLY A 181 -9.85 7.16 7.30
C GLY A 181 -9.43 7.19 5.83
N ASP A 182 -8.17 6.81 5.60
CA ASP A 182 -7.54 6.59 4.29
C ASP A 182 -7.54 7.83 3.36
N PRO A 183 -6.72 8.86 3.66
CA PRO A 183 -6.50 9.97 2.75
C PRO A 183 -5.70 9.48 1.52
N VAL A 184 -6.34 9.44 0.35
CA VAL A 184 -5.75 8.79 -0.85
C VAL A 184 -5.28 9.76 -1.92
N ALA A 185 -5.69 11.02 -1.86
CA ALA A 185 -5.29 12.04 -2.81
C ALA A 185 -5.48 13.45 -2.22
N ILE A 186 -4.62 14.37 -2.62
CA ILE A 186 -4.76 15.80 -2.38
C ILE A 186 -4.52 16.60 -3.67
N ALA A 187 -5.27 17.68 -3.85
CA ALA A 187 -5.10 18.67 -4.90
C ALA A 187 -5.17 20.08 -4.29
N LEU A 188 -4.65 21.07 -5.03
CA LEU A 188 -4.74 22.48 -4.67
C LEU A 188 -5.60 23.21 -5.70
N ALA A 189 -6.71 23.74 -5.23
CA ALA A 189 -7.54 24.71 -5.93
C ALA A 189 -6.98 26.13 -5.74
N ASP A 190 -7.72 27.13 -6.21
CA ASP A 190 -7.36 28.55 -6.05
C ASP A 190 -7.27 28.96 -4.58
N ASP A 191 -6.56 30.05 -4.30
CA ASP A 191 -6.33 30.59 -2.95
C ASP A 191 -5.75 29.58 -1.95
N ASN A 192 -4.96 28.62 -2.44
CA ASN A 192 -4.38 27.51 -1.69
C ASN A 192 -5.42 26.59 -1.04
N LEU A 193 -6.66 26.56 -1.54
CA LEU A 193 -7.68 25.64 -1.05
C LEU A 193 -7.25 24.19 -1.29
N ARG A 194 -6.99 23.48 -0.21
CA ARG A 194 -6.66 22.05 -0.21
C ARG A 194 -7.94 21.26 -0.40
N VAL A 195 -7.92 20.33 -1.35
CA VAL A 195 -9.01 19.39 -1.62
C VAL A 195 -8.47 17.99 -1.39
N VAL A 196 -9.04 17.24 -0.45
CA VAL A 196 -8.54 15.92 -0.03
C VAL A 196 -9.64 14.87 -0.21
N LEU A 197 -9.28 13.72 -0.78
CA LEU A 197 -10.15 12.55 -0.86
C LEU A 197 -9.87 11.59 0.28
N LEU A 198 -10.94 11.21 0.98
CA LEU A 198 -10.94 10.26 2.09
C LEU A 198 -11.66 8.99 1.64
N ALA A 199 -10.89 7.98 1.23
CA ALA A 199 -11.46 6.75 0.66
C ALA A 199 -12.27 5.96 1.68
N GLY A 200 -11.78 5.89 2.91
CA GLY A 200 -12.33 5.05 3.98
C GLY A 200 -13.68 5.52 4.51
N VAL A 201 -13.97 6.82 4.38
CA VAL A 201 -15.25 7.42 4.82
C VAL A 201 -16.09 7.95 3.66
N HIS A 202 -15.61 7.78 2.42
CA HIS A 202 -16.29 8.14 1.17
C HIS A 202 -16.62 9.64 1.04
N GLU A 203 -15.67 10.49 1.42
CA GLU A 203 -15.85 11.94 1.44
C GLU A 203 -14.74 12.68 0.70
N LEU A 204 -15.10 13.86 0.21
CA LEU A 204 -14.17 14.92 -0.17
C LEU A 204 -14.19 15.99 0.92
N VAL A 205 -13.02 16.50 1.31
CA VAL A 205 -12.89 17.56 2.32
C VAL A 205 -12.06 18.73 1.81
N THR A 206 -12.38 19.93 2.30
CA THR A 206 -11.67 21.16 1.95
C THR A 206 -11.09 21.87 3.18
N SER A 207 -9.94 22.52 3.00
CA SER A 207 -9.24 23.30 4.04
C SER A 207 -8.36 24.39 3.42
N THR A 208 -8.26 25.55 4.06
CA THR A 208 -7.42 26.69 3.62
C THR A 208 -6.15 26.84 4.44
N ASP A 209 -6.17 26.44 5.71
CA ASP A 209 -5.04 26.56 6.64
C ASP A 209 -4.33 25.21 6.87
N GLY A 210 -4.86 24.12 6.32
CA GLY A 210 -4.35 22.76 6.49
C GLY A 210 -4.74 22.11 7.82
N ILE A 211 -5.10 22.90 8.83
CA ILE A 211 -5.38 22.43 10.19
C ILE A 211 -6.88 22.23 10.38
N GLN A 212 -7.69 23.17 9.90
CA GLN A 212 -9.15 23.15 10.03
C GLN A 212 -9.79 22.69 8.72
N TYR A 213 -10.47 21.55 8.78
CA TYR A 213 -11.24 20.99 7.68
C TYR A 213 -12.71 21.36 7.87
N TYR A 214 -13.13 22.46 7.23
CA TYR A 214 -14.42 23.08 7.49
C TYR A 214 -15.53 22.61 6.52
N GLY A 215 -15.17 21.95 5.41
CA GLY A 215 -16.12 21.33 4.48
C GLY A 215 -15.89 19.82 4.37
N ARG A 216 -16.95 19.02 4.51
CA ARG A 216 -16.94 17.59 4.16
C ARG A 216 -18.18 17.27 3.36
N GLN A 217 -18.01 16.54 2.28
CA GLN A 217 -19.09 16.19 1.37
C GLN A 217 -18.96 14.72 1.00
N ALA A 218 -20.03 13.96 1.23
CA ALA A 218 -20.13 12.60 0.75
C ALA A 218 -20.09 12.59 -0.78
N VAL A 219 -19.34 11.65 -1.35
CA VAL A 219 -19.17 11.42 -2.79
C VAL A 219 -19.39 9.93 -3.10
N GLY A 220 -19.22 9.54 -4.36
CA GLY A 220 -19.27 8.14 -4.77
C GLY A 220 -18.38 7.23 -3.90
N LEU A 221 -18.83 5.99 -3.68
CA LEU A 221 -18.21 5.03 -2.77
C LEU A 221 -16.77 4.71 -3.19
N GLY A 222 -15.85 4.74 -2.24
CA GLY A 222 -14.43 4.51 -2.48
C GLY A 222 -13.81 5.54 -3.44
N PRO A 223 -13.84 6.85 -3.11
CA PRO A 223 -13.21 7.87 -3.95
C PRO A 223 -11.72 7.54 -4.13
N SER A 224 -11.27 7.42 -5.38
CA SER A 224 -9.97 6.83 -5.73
C SER A 224 -9.05 7.76 -6.53
N ALA A 225 -9.64 8.74 -7.22
CA ALA A 225 -8.95 9.76 -7.98
C ALA A 225 -9.81 11.02 -8.07
N MET A 226 -9.16 12.17 -8.20
CA MET A 226 -9.82 13.43 -8.57
C MET A 226 -9.04 14.17 -9.64
N ALA A 227 -9.74 14.99 -10.40
CA ALA A 227 -9.19 16.03 -11.26
C ALA A 227 -9.97 17.33 -11.01
N LEU A 228 -9.25 18.45 -10.96
CA LEU A 228 -9.87 19.78 -10.90
C LEU A 228 -10.16 20.28 -12.32
N ASP A 229 -11.20 21.09 -12.48
CA ASP A 229 -11.44 21.82 -13.73
C ASP A 229 -10.40 22.93 -13.96
N GLU A 230 -10.40 23.53 -15.16
CA GLU A 230 -9.43 24.58 -15.51
C GLU A 230 -9.48 25.78 -14.56
N GLY A 231 -10.70 26.18 -14.17
CA GLY A 231 -10.93 27.24 -13.19
C GLY A 231 -10.73 26.81 -11.74
N ARG A 232 -10.36 25.55 -11.47
CA ARG A 232 -10.12 25.00 -10.13
C ARG A 232 -11.23 25.26 -9.11
N THR A 233 -12.47 25.44 -9.56
CA THR A 233 -13.64 25.67 -8.71
C THR A 233 -14.47 24.39 -8.54
N ARG A 234 -14.21 23.38 -9.36
CA ARG A 234 -14.90 22.10 -9.35
C ARG A 234 -13.92 20.93 -9.38
N ALA A 235 -14.32 19.82 -8.79
CA ALA A 235 -13.60 18.57 -8.81
C ALA A 235 -14.47 17.45 -9.42
N TRP A 236 -13.87 16.67 -10.31
CA TRP A 236 -14.41 15.39 -10.77
C TRP A 236 -13.79 14.29 -9.91
N VAL A 237 -14.62 13.48 -9.25
CA VAL A 237 -14.19 12.45 -8.29
C VAL A 237 -14.65 11.07 -8.74
N ALA A 238 -13.72 10.13 -8.96
CA ALA A 238 -14.05 8.77 -9.35
C ALA A 238 -14.34 7.89 -8.12
N GLY A 239 -15.58 7.41 -8.00
CA GLY A 239 -16.01 6.43 -6.99
C GLY A 239 -15.81 5.01 -7.48
N GLN A 240 -14.83 4.30 -6.91
CA GLN A 240 -14.44 2.95 -7.35
C GLN A 240 -15.56 1.92 -7.12
N PHE A 241 -16.29 2.01 -6.01
CA PHE A 241 -17.30 1.00 -5.64
C PHE A 241 -18.73 1.40 -6.03
N SER A 242 -18.93 2.65 -6.43
CA SER A 242 -20.22 3.14 -6.95
C SER A 242 -20.29 3.12 -8.48
N ASP A 243 -19.20 2.76 -9.17
CA ASP A 243 -19.06 2.84 -10.63
C ASP A 243 -19.55 4.21 -11.17
N SER A 244 -19.12 5.28 -10.49
CA SER A 244 -19.61 6.63 -10.77
C SER A 244 -18.53 7.70 -10.70
N VAL A 245 -18.80 8.85 -11.30
CA VAL A 245 -18.00 10.07 -11.19
C VAL A 245 -18.87 11.19 -10.61
N SER A 246 -18.49 11.70 -9.45
CA SER A 246 -19.14 12.85 -8.83
C SER A 246 -18.52 14.16 -9.35
N LEU A 247 -19.36 15.10 -9.78
CA LEU A 247 -18.97 16.49 -10.02
C LEU A 247 -19.26 17.30 -8.75
N VAL A 248 -18.22 17.89 -8.17
CA VAL A 248 -18.27 18.60 -6.89
C VAL A 248 -17.88 20.05 -7.09
N ARG A 249 -18.67 21.00 -6.61
CA ARG A 249 -18.30 22.42 -6.48
C ARG A 249 -17.57 22.61 -5.16
N LEU A 250 -16.46 23.34 -5.15
CA LEU A 250 -15.56 23.42 -3.98
C LEU A 250 -15.94 24.51 -2.97
N ALA A 251 -16.66 25.55 -3.39
CA ALA A 251 -17.07 26.65 -2.52
C ALA A 251 -18.46 27.23 -2.91
N PRO A 252 -19.46 27.20 -2.00
CA PRO A 252 -19.59 26.22 -0.91
C PRO A 252 -19.48 24.77 -1.41
N LEU A 253 -19.05 23.86 -0.55
CA LEU A 253 -18.82 22.47 -0.94
C LEU A 253 -20.14 21.72 -1.21
N GLU A 254 -20.36 21.25 -2.44
CA GLU A 254 -21.61 20.57 -2.85
C GLU A 254 -21.38 19.59 -4.02
N VAL A 255 -22.04 18.43 -4.01
CA VAL A 255 -22.14 17.56 -5.20
C VAL A 255 -23.18 18.13 -6.16
N LEU A 256 -22.75 18.52 -7.35
CA LEU A 256 -23.62 19.05 -8.42
C LEU A 256 -24.27 17.94 -9.25
N ALA A 257 -23.54 16.85 -9.47
CA ALA A 257 -24.00 15.73 -10.27
C ALA A 257 -23.24 14.44 -9.94
N GLU A 258 -23.86 13.30 -10.22
CA GLU A 258 -23.22 12.00 -10.20
C GLU A 258 -23.49 11.28 -11.52
N VAL A 259 -22.43 10.98 -12.25
CA VAL A 259 -22.47 10.31 -13.56
C VAL A 259 -22.15 8.84 -13.36
N ARG A 260 -23.09 7.94 -13.68
CA ARG A 260 -22.84 6.50 -13.66
C ARG A 260 -22.02 6.08 -14.89
N LEU A 261 -21.05 5.19 -14.69
CA LEU A 261 -20.18 4.68 -15.74
C LEU A 261 -20.74 3.42 -16.43
N GLY A 262 -21.93 2.98 -16.04
CA GLY A 262 -22.61 1.83 -16.63
C GLY A 262 -23.94 1.51 -15.94
N PRO A 263 -24.65 0.48 -16.41
CA PRO A 263 -25.82 -0.05 -15.72
C PRO A 263 -25.42 -0.59 -14.34
N PRO A 264 -26.30 -0.51 -13.33
CA PRO A 264 -25.99 -1.03 -11.99
C PRO A 264 -25.67 -2.53 -12.04
N ALA A 265 -24.43 -2.90 -11.71
CA ALA A 265 -24.08 -4.30 -11.51
C ALA A 265 -24.63 -4.78 -10.16
N LYS A 266 -25.11 -6.03 -10.10
CA LYS A 266 -25.47 -6.66 -8.82
C LYS A 266 -24.17 -7.14 -8.15
N PRO A 267 -23.74 -6.56 -7.02
CA PRO A 267 -22.44 -6.87 -6.45
C PRO A 267 -22.40 -8.30 -5.91
N THR A 268 -21.36 -9.04 -6.26
CA THR A 268 -21.05 -10.37 -5.74
C THR A 268 -20.61 -10.32 -4.26
N ALA A 269 -20.39 -11.47 -3.63
CA ALA A 269 -19.83 -11.50 -2.27
C ALA A 269 -18.42 -10.89 -2.22
N VAL A 270 -17.63 -11.11 -3.27
CA VAL A 270 -16.28 -10.53 -3.39
C VAL A 270 -16.35 -9.01 -3.50
N ASP A 271 -17.23 -8.47 -4.35
CA ASP A 271 -17.36 -7.01 -4.54
C ASP A 271 -17.80 -6.33 -3.23
N ARG A 272 -18.78 -6.90 -2.53
CA ARG A 272 -19.23 -6.39 -1.22
C ARG A 272 -18.13 -6.50 -0.17
N GLY A 273 -17.36 -7.59 -0.20
CA GLY A 273 -16.22 -7.80 0.69
C GLY A 273 -15.10 -6.81 0.46
N GLU A 274 -14.77 -6.52 -0.79
CA GLU A 274 -13.77 -5.50 -1.14
C GLU A 274 -14.23 -4.11 -0.69
N GLN A 275 -15.49 -3.76 -0.93
CA GLN A 275 -16.04 -2.49 -0.46
C GLN A 275 -15.89 -2.35 1.07
N LEU A 276 -16.32 -3.36 1.83
CA LEU A 276 -16.22 -3.39 3.30
C LEU A 276 -14.76 -3.38 3.79
N PHE A 277 -13.86 -4.05 3.08
CA PHE A 277 -12.42 -4.05 3.40
C PHE A 277 -11.81 -2.64 3.36
N ASN A 278 -12.33 -1.78 2.49
CA ASN A 278 -11.91 -0.39 2.33
C ASN A 278 -12.81 0.60 3.10
N ASP A 279 -13.75 0.14 3.94
CA ASP A 279 -14.69 1.01 4.66
C ASP A 279 -14.22 1.22 6.11
N SER A 280 -13.73 2.43 6.39
CA SER A 280 -13.28 2.80 7.73
C SER A 280 -14.43 2.95 8.71
N ARG A 281 -15.69 3.08 8.26
CA ARG A 281 -16.87 3.17 9.14
C ARG A 281 -17.17 1.86 9.87
N LEU A 282 -16.45 0.79 9.55
CA LEU A 282 -16.39 -0.42 10.36
C LEU A 282 -15.58 -0.22 11.66
N SER A 283 -14.67 0.74 11.72
CA SER A 283 -13.91 1.08 12.93
C SER A 283 -14.63 2.11 13.79
N SER A 284 -14.21 2.25 15.06
CA SER A 284 -14.64 3.38 15.88
C SER A 284 -14.33 4.70 15.15
N ASP A 285 -15.35 5.54 14.97
CA ASP A 285 -15.30 6.90 14.44
C ASP A 285 -14.80 7.08 13.00
N GLY A 286 -14.44 5.99 12.30
CA GLY A 286 -13.97 6.05 10.92
C GLY A 286 -12.46 6.19 10.75
N TRP A 287 -11.65 5.89 11.78
CA TRP A 287 -10.20 6.11 11.75
C TRP A 287 -9.44 5.12 10.84
N ILE A 288 -9.88 3.86 10.78
CA ILE A 288 -9.12 2.73 10.26
C ILE A 288 -10.01 1.84 9.40
N SER A 289 -9.51 1.40 8.24
CA SER A 289 -10.08 0.28 7.49
C SER A 289 -9.11 -0.90 7.48
N CYS A 290 -9.53 -2.06 6.94
CA CYS A 290 -8.59 -3.17 6.77
C CYS A 290 -7.42 -2.78 5.85
N ARG A 291 -7.69 -1.91 4.85
CA ARG A 291 -6.70 -1.37 3.92
C ARG A 291 -5.63 -0.50 4.60
N SER A 292 -5.96 0.17 5.70
CA SER A 292 -5.00 1.04 6.39
C SER A 292 -3.76 0.24 6.82
N CYS A 293 -3.96 -0.97 7.34
CA CYS A 293 -2.85 -1.87 7.66
C CYS A 293 -2.46 -2.76 6.45
N HIS A 294 -3.46 -3.24 5.70
CA HIS A 294 -3.29 -4.18 4.61
C HIS A 294 -3.50 -3.54 3.24
N THR A 295 -2.61 -2.62 2.86
CA THR A 295 -2.67 -1.85 1.62
C THR A 295 -2.85 -2.74 0.39
N ARG A 296 -4.02 -2.66 -0.28
CA ARG A 296 -4.39 -3.54 -1.42
C ARG A 296 -4.28 -5.04 -1.09
N GLY A 297 -4.49 -5.42 0.17
CA GLY A 297 -4.32 -6.77 0.67
C GLY A 297 -2.86 -7.15 0.98
N HIS A 298 -1.88 -6.29 0.75
CA HIS A 298 -0.48 -6.54 1.11
C HIS A 298 -0.12 -5.87 2.45
N THR A 299 1.02 -6.22 3.03
CA THR A 299 1.51 -5.59 4.27
C THR A 299 1.92 -4.13 4.02
N ASN A 300 1.68 -3.25 4.98
CA ASN A 300 2.28 -1.91 5.03
C ASN A 300 3.72 -1.90 5.60
N GLU A 301 4.27 -3.08 5.89
CA GLU A 301 5.57 -3.34 6.54
C GLU A 301 5.68 -2.86 8.00
N GLY A 302 4.60 -2.33 8.58
CA GLY A 302 4.56 -1.85 9.96
C GLY A 302 4.39 -2.95 11.00
N LEU A 303 4.63 -2.58 12.27
CA LEU A 303 4.25 -3.36 13.45
C LEU A 303 2.96 -2.76 14.04
N SER A 304 2.10 -3.61 14.57
CA SER A 304 0.88 -3.19 15.27
C SER A 304 0.61 -4.14 16.41
N ASP A 305 0.30 -3.58 17.59
CA ASP A 305 -0.28 -4.35 18.67
C ASP A 305 -1.81 -4.32 18.52
N THR A 306 -2.38 -5.43 18.06
CA THR A 306 -3.79 -5.49 17.66
C THR A 306 -4.70 -6.11 18.71
N LEU A 307 -4.14 -6.51 19.87
CA LEU A 307 -4.74 -7.42 20.85
C LEU A 307 -5.24 -8.75 20.25
N GLY A 308 -4.81 -9.05 19.01
CA GLY A 308 -5.25 -10.20 18.24
C GLY A 308 -4.76 -11.54 18.78
N ASP A 309 -3.71 -11.53 19.61
CA ASP A 309 -3.16 -12.70 20.28
C ASP A 309 -3.50 -12.79 21.79
N GLY A 310 -4.34 -11.87 22.27
CA GLY A 310 -4.82 -11.83 23.65
C GLY A 310 -3.88 -11.16 24.66
N GLY A 311 -2.78 -10.53 24.22
CA GLY A 311 -1.92 -9.69 25.07
C GLY A 311 -1.60 -8.34 24.43
N PHE A 312 -1.06 -7.42 25.23
CA PHE A 312 -0.53 -6.12 24.81
C PHE A 312 0.95 -6.02 25.21
N GLY A 313 1.74 -5.27 24.43
CA GLY A 313 3.16 -5.04 24.64
C GLY A 313 4.07 -5.81 23.67
N ALA A 314 3.51 -6.58 22.74
CA ALA A 314 4.25 -7.40 21.78
C ALA A 314 3.75 -7.17 20.35
N PRO A 315 3.95 -5.96 19.79
CA PRO A 315 3.42 -5.60 18.48
C PRO A 315 3.96 -6.52 17.39
N LYS A 316 3.06 -6.97 16.52
CA LYS A 316 3.39 -7.90 15.44
C LYS A 316 3.37 -7.23 14.09
N LYS A 317 4.23 -7.72 13.20
CA LYS A 317 4.26 -7.34 11.80
C LYS A 317 2.89 -7.57 11.19
N VAL A 318 2.38 -6.53 10.56
CA VAL A 318 1.16 -6.63 9.75
C VAL A 318 1.43 -7.61 8.61
N LEU A 319 0.65 -8.69 8.53
CA LEU A 319 0.85 -9.73 7.52
C LEU A 319 0.35 -9.29 6.13
N SER A 320 0.93 -9.85 5.08
CA SER A 320 0.28 -9.82 3.76
C SER A 320 -0.92 -10.76 3.77
N LEU A 321 -2.06 -10.30 3.25
CA LEU A 321 -3.26 -11.12 3.03
C LEU A 321 -3.30 -11.73 1.62
N LEU A 322 -2.43 -11.28 0.71
CA LEU A 322 -2.32 -11.83 -0.63
C LEU A 322 -2.06 -13.35 -0.61
N GLY A 323 -2.99 -14.12 -1.19
CA GLY A 323 -2.92 -15.58 -1.25
C GLY A 323 -3.15 -16.30 0.09
N SER A 324 -3.59 -15.62 1.15
CA SER A 324 -3.78 -16.20 2.49
C SER A 324 -5.07 -17.02 2.65
N GLY A 325 -5.93 -17.03 1.63
CA GLY A 325 -7.23 -17.71 1.64
C GLY A 325 -7.20 -19.19 2.04
N GLN A 326 -6.06 -19.86 1.82
CA GLN A 326 -5.88 -21.29 2.07
C GLN A 326 -4.78 -21.59 3.10
N THR A 327 -4.23 -20.57 3.76
CA THR A 327 -3.07 -20.72 4.68
C THR A 327 -3.51 -20.76 6.14
N GLY A 328 -4.68 -21.32 6.42
CA GLY A 328 -5.18 -21.47 7.78
C GLY A 328 -4.29 -22.40 8.63
N PRO A 329 -4.31 -22.27 9.96
CA PRO A 329 -5.04 -21.27 10.73
C PRO A 329 -4.39 -19.87 10.64
N TRP A 330 -5.16 -18.82 10.96
CA TRP A 330 -4.73 -17.43 10.83
C TRP A 330 -4.27 -16.82 12.17
N ALA A 331 -3.68 -15.62 12.04
CA ALA A 331 -2.89 -14.91 13.05
C ALA A 331 -1.50 -15.52 13.31
N TRP A 332 -0.58 -14.72 13.84
CA TRP A 332 0.80 -15.14 14.12
C TRP A 332 0.92 -16.33 15.06
N ASN A 333 -0.08 -16.56 15.91
CA ASN A 333 -0.13 -17.67 16.85
C ASN A 333 -0.96 -18.87 16.33
N GLY A 334 -1.51 -18.80 15.12
CA GLY A 334 -2.29 -19.88 14.51
C GLY A 334 -3.57 -20.25 15.25
N GLN A 335 -4.14 -19.36 16.08
CA GLN A 335 -5.30 -19.70 16.90
C GLN A 335 -6.65 -19.56 16.17
N VAL A 336 -6.69 -18.87 15.03
CA VAL A 336 -7.95 -18.54 14.36
C VAL A 336 -8.26 -19.51 13.23
N LYS A 337 -9.39 -20.23 13.35
CA LYS A 337 -9.73 -21.37 12.49
C LYS A 337 -10.53 -21.02 11.23
N SER A 338 -11.09 -19.80 11.15
CA SER A 338 -11.81 -19.32 9.97
C SER A 338 -11.48 -17.86 9.68
N LEU A 339 -11.48 -17.47 8.39
CA LEU A 339 -11.30 -16.06 8.00
C LEU A 339 -12.43 -15.16 8.51
N ALA A 340 -13.67 -15.66 8.52
CA ALA A 340 -14.81 -14.89 9.03
C ALA A 340 -14.66 -14.56 10.52
N ASP A 341 -14.12 -15.49 11.32
CA ASP A 341 -13.80 -15.26 12.73
C ASP A 341 -12.64 -14.26 12.86
N GLN A 342 -11.60 -14.38 12.03
CA GLN A 342 -10.49 -13.42 12.01
C GLN A 342 -10.97 -12.01 11.69
N VAL A 343 -11.88 -11.86 10.71
CA VAL A 343 -12.48 -10.58 10.34
C VAL A 343 -13.29 -10.01 11.50
N SER A 344 -14.20 -10.81 12.08
CA SER A 344 -15.03 -10.40 13.21
C SER A 344 -14.19 -9.98 14.41
N LYS A 345 -13.12 -10.74 14.70
CA LYS A 345 -12.15 -10.44 15.76
C LYS A 345 -11.41 -9.14 15.49
N SER A 346 -10.96 -8.91 14.26
CA SER A 346 -10.23 -7.70 13.88
C SER A 346 -11.11 -6.44 13.98
N VAL A 347 -12.36 -6.51 13.52
CA VAL A 347 -13.30 -5.38 13.67
C VAL A 347 -13.54 -5.06 15.14
N LYS A 348 -13.80 -6.09 15.96
CA LYS A 348 -14.13 -5.92 17.39
C LYS A 348 -12.95 -5.48 18.25
N LEU A 349 -11.76 -6.08 18.08
CA LEU A 349 -10.62 -5.88 18.99
C LEU A 349 -9.62 -4.85 18.47
N THR A 350 -9.34 -4.85 17.17
CA THR A 350 -8.32 -4.01 16.57
C THR A 350 -8.90 -2.68 16.13
N MET A 351 -10.01 -2.72 15.38
CA MET A 351 -10.66 -1.52 14.84
C MET A 351 -11.67 -0.88 15.81
N ARG A 352 -12.02 -1.60 16.89
CA ARG A 352 -13.02 -1.19 17.90
C ARG A 352 -14.36 -0.78 17.31
N GLY A 353 -14.72 -1.44 16.22
CA GLY A 353 -16.03 -1.33 15.59
C GLY A 353 -17.15 -1.93 16.44
N GLY A 354 -18.38 -1.67 15.99
CA GLY A 354 -19.55 -2.41 16.46
C GLY A 354 -19.55 -3.87 16.01
N GLU A 355 -20.56 -4.62 16.42
CA GLU A 355 -20.75 -5.99 15.94
C GLU A 355 -21.11 -5.98 14.45
N ILE A 356 -20.33 -6.70 13.64
CA ILE A 356 -20.62 -6.90 12.22
C ILE A 356 -21.54 -8.11 12.05
N ARG A 357 -22.42 -8.05 11.05
CA ARG A 357 -23.30 -9.18 10.72
C ARG A 357 -22.49 -10.33 10.14
N SER A 358 -22.90 -11.57 10.36
CA SER A 358 -22.22 -12.77 9.82
C SER A 358 -22.04 -12.72 8.30
N ARG A 359 -23.00 -12.12 7.58
CA ARG A 359 -22.90 -11.89 6.13
C ARG A 359 -21.76 -10.93 5.77
N GLN A 360 -21.56 -9.85 6.52
CA GLN A 360 -20.46 -8.90 6.28
C GLN A 360 -19.11 -9.59 6.51
N ALA A 361 -18.98 -10.35 7.60
CA ALA A 361 -17.78 -11.14 7.87
C ALA A 361 -17.49 -12.15 6.75
N SER A 362 -18.53 -12.82 6.23
CA SER A 362 -18.43 -13.79 5.14
C SER A 362 -18.09 -13.12 3.79
N ASP A 363 -18.66 -11.95 3.50
CA ASP A 363 -18.36 -11.19 2.28
C ASP A 363 -16.89 -10.74 2.29
N ILE A 364 -16.39 -10.18 3.40
CA ILE A 364 -14.96 -9.82 3.54
C ILE A 364 -14.09 -11.07 3.41
N ALA A 365 -14.45 -12.18 4.06
CA ALA A 365 -13.70 -13.44 3.93
C ALA A 365 -13.65 -13.94 2.47
N ALA A 366 -14.74 -13.82 1.71
CA ALA A 366 -14.77 -14.16 0.29
C ALA A 366 -13.79 -13.29 -0.52
N TYR A 367 -13.72 -11.98 -0.24
CA TYR A 367 -12.71 -11.11 -0.82
C TYR A 367 -11.29 -11.54 -0.45
N LEU A 368 -11.01 -11.85 0.82
CA LEU A 368 -9.69 -12.32 1.25
C LEU A 368 -9.27 -13.63 0.55
N VAL A 369 -10.21 -14.55 0.32
CA VAL A 369 -9.96 -15.79 -0.45
C VAL A 369 -9.64 -15.48 -1.92
N SER A 370 -10.24 -14.43 -2.48
CA SER A 370 -10.02 -14.02 -3.88
C SER A 370 -8.66 -13.34 -4.13
N LEU A 371 -7.97 -12.86 -3.08
CA LEU A 371 -6.72 -12.12 -3.22
C LEU A 371 -5.62 -13.01 -3.83
N PRO A 372 -5.05 -12.63 -4.99
CA PRO A 372 -4.01 -13.41 -5.63
C PRO A 372 -2.72 -13.38 -4.83
N VAL A 373 -1.91 -14.41 -4.96
CA VAL A 373 -0.52 -14.42 -4.48
C VAL A 373 0.28 -13.34 -5.24
N ALA A 374 1.08 -12.54 -4.53
CA ALA A 374 2.01 -11.64 -5.19
C ALA A 374 3.04 -12.45 -5.99
N PRO A 375 3.31 -12.12 -7.27
CA PRO A 375 4.30 -12.85 -8.04
C PRO A 375 5.69 -12.64 -7.41
N SER A 376 6.55 -13.65 -7.48
CA SER A 376 7.96 -13.47 -7.14
C SER A 376 8.59 -12.34 -7.94
N LEU A 377 9.55 -11.62 -7.34
CA LEU A 377 10.20 -10.49 -7.99
C LEU A 377 10.89 -10.90 -9.30
N ALA A 378 11.53 -12.07 -9.33
CA ALA A 378 12.14 -12.63 -10.53
C ALA A 378 11.11 -12.84 -11.65
N ARG A 379 9.98 -13.51 -11.34
CA ARG A 379 8.88 -13.72 -12.30
C ARG A 379 8.29 -12.40 -12.78
N ALA A 380 8.09 -11.43 -11.88
CA ALA A 380 7.53 -10.14 -12.22
C ALA A 380 8.44 -9.33 -13.16
N ARG A 381 9.76 -9.57 -13.12
CA ARG A 381 10.76 -8.99 -14.03
C ARG A 381 11.01 -9.83 -15.28
N GLY A 382 10.32 -10.96 -15.45
CA GLY A 382 10.51 -11.88 -16.56
C GLY A 382 11.79 -12.73 -16.48
N GLY A 383 12.46 -12.76 -15.33
CA GLY A 383 13.65 -13.57 -15.09
C GLY A 383 13.31 -14.93 -14.46
N SER A 384 14.03 -15.98 -14.88
CA SER A 384 14.04 -17.27 -14.17
C SER A 384 15.39 -17.95 -14.32
N ASP A 385 16.17 -18.06 -13.24
CA ASP A 385 17.29 -19.00 -13.18
C ASP A 385 16.75 -20.36 -12.73
N ARG A 386 16.16 -21.09 -13.67
CA ARG A 386 15.50 -22.37 -13.37
C ARG A 386 16.49 -23.38 -12.77
N SER A 387 17.74 -23.35 -13.21
CA SER A 387 18.76 -24.27 -12.72
C SER A 387 19.09 -24.01 -11.25
N ALA A 388 19.34 -22.76 -10.88
CA ALA A 388 19.59 -22.40 -9.47
C ALA A 388 18.35 -22.64 -8.60
N VAL A 389 17.14 -22.36 -9.10
CA VAL A 389 15.89 -22.64 -8.38
C VAL A 389 15.74 -24.14 -8.10
N THR A 390 16.00 -25.01 -9.08
CA THR A 390 15.93 -26.46 -8.89
C THR A 390 16.97 -26.97 -7.88
N ARG A 391 18.22 -26.46 -7.93
CA ARG A 391 19.22 -26.81 -6.92
C ARG A 391 18.82 -26.31 -5.53
N GLY A 392 18.31 -25.08 -5.45
CA GLY A 392 17.85 -24.48 -4.21
C GLY A 392 16.68 -25.22 -3.56
N GLU A 393 15.79 -25.80 -4.34
CA GLU A 393 14.72 -26.67 -3.83
C GLU A 393 15.29 -27.93 -3.15
N VAL A 394 16.37 -28.50 -3.68
CA VAL A 394 17.08 -29.63 -3.05
C VAL A 394 17.69 -29.19 -1.72
N VAL A 395 18.35 -28.02 -1.69
CA VAL A 395 18.90 -27.44 -0.46
C VAL A 395 17.78 -27.20 0.57
N PHE A 396 16.65 -26.62 0.16
CA PHE A 396 15.50 -26.35 1.02
C PHE A 396 14.96 -27.61 1.71
N ARG A 397 14.89 -28.74 0.98
CA ARG A 397 14.50 -30.03 1.54
C ARG A 397 15.56 -30.60 2.47
N ARG A 398 16.83 -30.63 2.02
CA ARG A 398 17.96 -31.19 2.79
C ARG A 398 18.19 -30.43 4.10
N ALA A 399 17.97 -29.12 4.10
CA ALA A 399 18.09 -28.25 5.27
C ALA A 399 16.88 -28.33 6.22
N GLY A 400 15.88 -29.18 5.94
CA GLY A 400 14.72 -29.36 6.82
C GLY A 400 13.69 -28.23 6.78
N CYS A 401 13.83 -27.25 5.87
CA CYS A 401 12.90 -26.10 5.81
C CYS A 401 11.45 -26.53 5.55
N VAL A 402 11.25 -27.66 4.85
CA VAL A 402 9.94 -28.25 4.55
C VAL A 402 9.13 -28.67 5.79
N GLU A 403 9.77 -28.90 6.93
CA GLU A 403 9.09 -29.33 8.16
C GLU A 403 8.12 -28.26 8.71
N CYS A 404 8.48 -26.99 8.49
CA CYS A 404 7.70 -25.82 8.87
C CYS A 404 7.04 -25.14 7.64
N HIS A 405 7.72 -25.15 6.50
CA HIS A 405 7.30 -24.47 5.27
C HIS A 405 6.99 -25.48 4.15
N ALA A 406 5.97 -26.31 4.38
CA ALA A 406 5.62 -27.42 3.48
C ALA A 406 4.93 -26.94 2.18
N PRO A 407 5.30 -27.48 1.00
CA PRO A 407 4.59 -27.21 -0.26
C PRO A 407 3.17 -27.79 -0.26
N PRO A 408 2.25 -27.29 -1.11
CA PRO A 408 2.44 -26.26 -2.15
C PRO A 408 2.24 -24.83 -1.62
N LEU A 409 1.76 -24.66 -0.39
CA LEU A 409 1.48 -23.34 0.19
C LEU A 409 2.69 -22.74 0.91
N TYR A 410 3.75 -23.53 1.14
CA TYR A 410 4.99 -23.17 1.83
C TYR A 410 4.74 -22.60 3.24
N THR A 411 3.87 -23.27 3.97
CA THR A 411 3.44 -23.00 5.35
C THR A 411 3.00 -24.32 6.00
N SER A 412 2.59 -24.27 7.25
CA SER A 412 2.11 -25.40 8.03
C SER A 412 1.02 -24.93 8.98
N PRO A 413 0.03 -25.78 9.34
CA PRO A 413 -1.01 -25.40 10.29
C PRO A 413 -0.53 -25.36 11.76
N ARG A 414 0.69 -25.84 12.03
CA ARG A 414 1.28 -25.91 13.39
C ARG A 414 1.96 -24.59 13.77
N THR A 415 2.30 -24.48 15.05
CA THR A 415 3.22 -23.45 15.56
C THR A 415 4.58 -24.07 15.84
N PHE A 416 5.64 -23.26 15.75
CA PHE A 416 7.01 -23.69 15.95
C PHE A 416 7.80 -22.68 16.77
N ASP A 417 8.80 -23.15 17.52
CA ASP A 417 9.80 -22.29 18.14
C ASP A 417 10.69 -21.71 17.04
N VAL A 418 10.69 -20.38 16.89
CA VAL A 418 11.49 -19.72 15.84
C VAL A 418 12.90 -19.36 16.29
N GLY A 419 13.30 -19.79 17.50
CA GLY A 419 14.63 -19.57 18.08
C GLY A 419 14.75 -18.32 18.94
N PHE A 420 13.72 -17.48 18.99
CA PHE A 420 13.71 -16.23 19.75
C PHE A 420 12.34 -15.92 20.34
N GLN A 421 12.35 -15.07 21.37
CA GLN A 421 11.16 -14.62 22.09
C GLN A 421 10.69 -13.27 21.56
N ASP A 422 9.39 -13.03 21.67
CA ASP A 422 8.83 -11.68 21.66
C ASP A 422 8.95 -11.00 23.03
N GLU A 423 8.45 -9.78 23.12
CA GLU A 423 8.45 -8.93 24.31
C GLU A 423 7.67 -9.53 25.49
N LEU A 424 6.77 -10.48 25.23
CA LEU A 424 5.98 -11.20 26.24
C LEU A 424 6.50 -12.63 26.48
N GLY A 425 7.69 -12.97 25.97
CA GLY A 425 8.32 -14.27 26.14
C GLY A 425 7.79 -15.39 25.26
N ARG A 426 6.92 -15.09 24.28
CA ARG A 426 6.35 -16.10 23.39
C ARG A 426 7.36 -16.50 22.32
N ARG A 427 7.49 -17.82 22.12
CA ARG A 427 8.44 -18.42 21.18
C ARG A 427 7.76 -19.13 20.00
N GLN A 428 6.50 -19.52 20.19
CA GLN A 428 5.75 -20.37 19.27
C GLN A 428 4.96 -19.52 18.28
N PHE A 429 5.26 -19.64 16.99
CA PHE A 429 4.58 -18.91 15.93
C PHE A 429 4.15 -19.83 14.78
N ASN A 430 3.01 -19.51 14.16
CA ASN A 430 2.59 -20.13 12.92
C ASN A 430 3.43 -19.55 11.76
N PRO A 431 4.06 -20.37 10.91
CA PRO A 431 4.97 -19.90 9.88
C PRO A 431 4.16 -19.30 8.71
N PRO A 432 4.32 -18.01 8.39
CA PRO A 432 3.65 -17.43 7.23
C PRO A 432 4.05 -18.14 5.94
N SER A 433 3.11 -18.23 4.98
CA SER A 433 3.41 -18.71 3.63
C SER A 433 4.60 -17.96 3.02
N LEU A 434 5.57 -18.71 2.49
CA LEU A 434 6.72 -18.17 1.76
C LEU A 434 6.38 -17.75 0.32
N ARG A 435 5.17 -18.05 -0.19
CA ARG A 435 4.76 -17.59 -1.51
C ARG A 435 4.77 -16.05 -1.58
N GLY A 436 5.41 -15.51 -2.63
CA GLY A 436 5.64 -14.08 -2.82
C GLY A 436 6.56 -13.46 -1.78
N VAL A 437 7.39 -14.23 -1.07
CA VAL A 437 8.25 -13.70 0.01
C VAL A 437 9.27 -12.70 -0.51
N SER A 438 9.73 -12.81 -1.76
CA SER A 438 10.62 -11.82 -2.39
C SER A 438 10.00 -10.43 -2.58
N GLN A 439 8.70 -10.28 -2.35
CA GLN A 439 8.03 -8.98 -2.36
C GLN A 439 8.02 -8.28 -1.01
N ARG A 440 8.53 -8.93 0.06
CA ARG A 440 8.57 -8.41 1.43
C ARG A 440 9.96 -7.92 1.76
N ASP A 441 10.05 -6.74 2.38
CA ASP A 441 11.35 -6.11 2.69
C ASP A 441 11.71 -6.19 4.17
N ARG A 442 10.76 -6.54 5.04
CA ARG A 442 11.00 -6.90 6.44
C ARG A 442 10.42 -8.27 6.73
N LEU A 443 11.11 -9.07 7.54
CA LEU A 443 10.77 -10.46 7.84
C LEU A 443 10.73 -10.69 9.35
N PHE A 444 10.21 -11.86 9.72
CA PHE A 444 9.80 -12.22 11.09
C PHE A 444 8.65 -11.38 11.63
N HIS A 445 8.17 -11.79 12.81
CA HIS A 445 7.00 -11.19 13.44
C HIS A 445 7.27 -9.78 13.99
N ASP A 446 8.52 -9.35 14.09
CA ASP A 446 8.95 -8.09 14.68
C ASP A 446 9.83 -7.25 13.73
N ASN A 447 9.87 -7.61 12.43
CA ASN A 447 10.65 -6.92 11.41
C ASN A 447 12.18 -6.92 11.60
N ARG A 448 12.74 -7.79 12.47
CA ARG A 448 14.19 -7.77 12.79
C ARG A 448 15.12 -8.09 11.60
N ALA A 449 14.62 -8.81 10.58
CA ALA A 449 15.38 -9.12 9.38
C ALA A 449 14.93 -8.26 8.20
N GLY A 450 15.88 -7.63 7.51
CA GLY A 450 15.67 -6.78 6.33
C GLY A 450 15.84 -7.49 4.99
N SER A 451 16.18 -8.78 4.98
CA SER A 451 16.28 -9.58 3.75
C SER A 451 16.23 -11.09 4.03
N LEU A 452 15.93 -11.89 2.99
CA LEU A 452 16.04 -13.35 3.05
C LEU A 452 17.48 -13.79 3.36
N GLY A 453 18.48 -13.07 2.82
CA GLY A 453 19.89 -13.32 3.14
C GLY A 453 20.15 -13.23 4.64
N GLU A 454 19.65 -12.18 5.29
CA GLU A 454 19.81 -11.99 6.73
C GLU A 454 19.11 -13.09 7.55
N VAL A 455 17.92 -13.55 7.13
CA VAL A 455 17.20 -14.66 7.77
C VAL A 455 18.05 -15.93 7.82
N ILE A 456 18.78 -16.23 6.74
CA ILE A 456 19.60 -17.44 6.61
C ILE A 456 20.99 -17.24 7.23
N GLU A 457 21.66 -16.12 6.97
CA GLU A 457 23.05 -15.89 7.36
C GLU A 457 23.20 -15.42 8.79
N ARG A 458 22.46 -14.37 9.17
CA ARG A 458 22.61 -13.72 10.47
C ARG A 458 21.82 -14.47 11.54
N PHE A 459 20.60 -14.88 11.20
CA PHE A 459 19.70 -15.50 12.17
C PHE A 459 19.74 -17.03 12.15
N GLY A 460 20.35 -17.66 11.13
CA GLY A 460 20.45 -19.12 11.03
C GLY A 460 19.09 -19.81 11.12
N HIS A 461 18.02 -19.17 10.63
CA HIS A 461 16.65 -19.59 10.93
C HIS A 461 16.37 -21.02 10.44
N GLY A 462 16.07 -21.91 11.38
CA GLY A 462 15.77 -23.31 11.09
C GLY A 462 16.98 -24.15 10.69
N LEU A 463 18.21 -23.66 10.90
CA LEU A 463 19.44 -24.34 10.53
C LEU A 463 20.26 -24.75 11.77
N ASP A 464 20.66 -26.02 11.82
CA ASP A 464 21.58 -26.51 12.87
C ASP A 464 23.01 -26.00 12.66
N LYS A 465 23.41 -25.80 11.40
CA LYS A 465 24.74 -25.32 11.00
C LYS A 465 24.63 -24.34 9.82
N PRO A 466 25.56 -23.37 9.70
CA PRO A 466 25.59 -22.49 8.54
C PRO A 466 25.74 -23.25 7.22
N LEU A 467 25.02 -22.80 6.19
CA LEU A 467 25.17 -23.31 4.83
C LEU A 467 26.43 -22.74 4.17
N ASP A 468 27.07 -23.52 3.30
CA ASP A 468 28.14 -23.01 2.45
C ASP A 468 27.62 -21.96 1.46
N ALA A 469 28.53 -21.23 0.80
CA ALA A 469 28.18 -20.13 -0.08
C ALA A 469 27.35 -20.56 -1.31
N GLY A 470 27.58 -21.75 -1.85
CA GLY A 470 26.87 -22.27 -3.02
C GLY A 470 25.45 -22.66 -2.66
N ASP A 471 25.31 -23.50 -1.64
CA ASP A 471 24.02 -23.94 -1.09
C ASP A 471 23.15 -22.75 -0.69
N ARG A 472 23.75 -21.77 -0.03
CA ARG A 472 23.07 -20.55 0.38
C ARG A 472 22.59 -19.74 -0.81
N GLY A 473 23.43 -19.55 -1.83
CA GLY A 473 23.05 -18.85 -3.04
C GLY A 473 21.86 -19.53 -3.73
N ASP A 474 21.90 -20.84 -3.88
CA ASP A 474 20.83 -21.62 -4.50
C ASP A 474 19.54 -21.58 -3.67
N LEU A 475 19.62 -21.73 -2.34
CA LEU A 475 18.47 -21.61 -1.43
C LEU A 475 17.80 -20.23 -1.55
N LEU A 476 18.59 -19.15 -1.58
CA LEU A 476 18.05 -17.81 -1.76
C LEU A 476 17.34 -17.66 -3.11
N ARG A 477 17.89 -18.21 -4.21
CA ARG A 477 17.21 -18.20 -5.51
C ARG A 477 15.88 -18.95 -5.49
N PHE A 478 15.83 -20.09 -4.81
CA PHE A 478 14.59 -20.83 -4.63
C PHE A 478 13.56 -20.01 -3.84
N LEU A 479 13.92 -19.50 -2.67
CA LEU A 479 13.03 -18.66 -1.84
C LEU A 479 12.56 -17.40 -2.58
N GLU A 480 13.44 -16.77 -3.36
CA GLU A 480 13.10 -15.60 -4.16
C GLU A 480 12.08 -15.92 -5.26
N SER A 481 12.02 -17.18 -5.71
CA SER A 481 11.16 -17.64 -6.80
C SER A 481 9.73 -17.99 -6.37
N LEU A 482 9.54 -18.29 -5.08
CA LEU A 482 8.23 -18.55 -4.45
C LEU A 482 7.35 -17.30 -4.43
#